data_AF-A0A2V1P2Y8-F1
#
_entry.id   AF-A0A2V1P2Y8-F1
#
_cell.length_a   1.000
_cell.length_b   1.000
_cell.length_c   1.000
_cell.angle_alpha   90.00
_cell.angle_beta   90.00
_cell.angle_gamma   90.00
#
_symmetry.space_group_name_H-M   'P 1'
#
loop_
_entity.id
_entity.type
_entity.pdbx_description
1 polymer ?
#
loop_
_entity_poly.entity_id
_entity_poly.type
_entity_poly.pdbx_seq_one_letter_code
_entity_poly.pdbx_strand_id
1 'polypeptide(L)' 'MTLATRYNAEAKRLMPHMADSLAVDPAITCACEIDDIVFRRSEYLGGMAIAILALIEQQA' A
#
# COMPACT_ATOMS: atom_id res chain seq x y z
N MET A 1 0.40 14.77 -4.41
CA MET A 1 -0.16 13.60 -3.69
C MET A 1 0.99 12.66 -3.38
N THR A 2 1.15 12.18 -2.14
CA THR A 2 2.26 11.26 -1.79
C THR A 2 2.01 9.87 -2.38
N LEU A 3 3.07 9.04 -2.41
CA LEU A 3 2.95 7.64 -2.79
C LEU A 3 1.99 6.89 -1.87
N ALA A 4 2.05 7.10 -0.55
CA ALA A 4 1.15 6.48 0.41
C ALA A 4 -0.32 6.89 0.20
N THR A 5 -0.59 8.14 -0.21
CA THR A 5 -1.96 8.55 -0.54
C THR A 5 -2.49 7.80 -1.77
N ARG A 6 -1.66 7.62 -2.81
CA ARG A 6 -2.02 6.80 -3.99
C ARG A 6 -2.25 5.35 -3.60
N TYR A 7 -1.33 4.81 -2.79
CA TYR A 7 -1.40 3.45 -2.26
C TYR A 7 -2.68 3.20 -1.47
N ASN A 8 -3.02 4.05 -0.49
CA ASN A 8 -4.23 3.90 0.32
C ASN A 8 -5.50 3.99 -0.53
N ALA A 9 -5.52 4.86 -1.55
CA ALA A 9 -6.64 4.96 -2.48
C ALA A 9 -6.81 3.67 -3.30
N GLU A 10 -5.72 3.14 -3.84
CA GLU A 10 -5.74 1.88 -4.60
C GLU A 10 -6.05 0.67 -3.72
N ALA A 11 -5.52 0.60 -2.49
CA ALA A 11 -5.87 -0.43 -1.53
C ALA A 11 -7.37 -0.43 -1.23
N LYS A 12 -7.97 0.75 -1.03
CA LYS A 12 -9.42 0.91 -0.82
C LYS A 12 -10.23 0.53 -2.06
N ARG A 13 -9.72 0.81 -3.27
CA ARG A 13 -10.39 0.49 -4.54
C ARG A 13 -10.35 -1.00 -4.86
N LEU A 14 -9.19 -1.63 -4.70
CA LEU A 14 -8.93 -3.02 -5.06
C LEU A 14 -9.43 -3.99 -3.98
N MET A 15 -9.27 -3.62 -2.71
CA MET A 15 -9.50 -4.51 -1.57
C MET A 15 -10.24 -3.76 -0.44
N PRO A 16 -11.49 -3.31 -0.65
CA PRO A 16 -12.21 -2.47 0.31
C PRO A 16 -12.37 -3.11 1.69
N HIS A 17 -12.50 -4.44 1.77
CA HIS A 17 -12.62 -5.19 3.03
C HIS A 17 -11.29 -5.32 3.79
N MET A 18 -10.16 -5.00 3.15
CA MET A 18 -8.82 -5.05 3.74
C MET A 18 -8.17 -3.67 3.85
N ALA A 19 -8.89 -2.61 3.47
CA ALA A 19 -8.36 -1.25 3.37
C ALA A 19 -7.73 -0.79 4.69
N ASP A 20 -8.38 -1.07 5.82
CA ASP A 20 -7.89 -0.67 7.14
C ASP A 20 -6.62 -1.43 7.55
N SER A 21 -6.53 -2.71 7.19
CA SER A 21 -5.35 -3.54 7.44
C SER A 21 -4.15 -3.13 6.59
N LEU A 22 -4.41 -2.61 5.38
CA LEU A 22 -3.38 -2.16 4.44
C LEU A 22 -3.02 -0.68 4.63
N ALA A 23 -3.89 0.13 5.24
CA ALA A 23 -3.69 1.58 5.33
C ALA A 23 -2.38 1.96 6.04
N VAL A 24 -1.62 2.87 5.42
CA VAL A 24 -0.38 3.44 5.97
C VAL A 24 -0.53 4.95 6.16
N ASP A 25 0.41 5.57 6.88
CA ASP A 25 0.41 7.02 7.07
C ASP A 25 0.53 7.73 5.70
N PRO A 26 -0.43 8.61 5.34
CA PRO A 26 -0.39 9.34 4.08
C PRO A 26 0.85 10.23 3.90
N ALA A 27 1.58 10.57 4.97
CA ALA A 27 2.82 11.34 4.88
C ALA A 27 3.98 10.55 4.25
N ILE A 28 3.89 9.22 4.18
CA ILE A 28 4.97 8.36 3.66
C ILE A 28 5.15 8.56 2.15
N THR A 29 6.40 8.78 1.74
CA THR A 29 6.77 9.04 0.34
C THR A 29 7.58 7.90 -0.28
N CYS A 30 7.95 6.86 0.48
CA CYS A 30 8.84 5.79 0.06
C CYS A 30 8.11 4.44 -0.05
N ALA A 31 8.33 3.70 -1.14
CA ALA A 31 7.72 2.38 -1.35
C ALA A 31 8.22 1.34 -0.34
N CYS A 32 9.53 1.34 -0.04
CA CYS A 32 10.13 0.40 0.91
C CYS A 32 9.53 0.56 2.31
N GLU A 33 9.25 1.79 2.74
CA GLU A 33 8.64 2.05 4.04
C GLU A 33 7.19 1.54 4.11
N ILE A 34 6.43 1.66 3.02
CA ILE A 34 5.08 1.09 2.91
C ILE A 34 5.15 -0.43 3.03
N ASP A 35 6.04 -1.08 2.28
CA ASP A 35 6.23 -2.53 2.33
C ASP A 35 6.63 -3.00 3.73
N ASP A 36 7.65 -2.39 4.34
CA ASP A 36 8.13 -2.73 5.68
C ASP A 36 7.05 -2.59 6.76
N ILE A 37 6.19 -1.57 6.67
CA ILE A 37 5.08 -1.38 7.62
C ILE A 37 4.05 -2.50 7.46
N VAL A 38 3.66 -2.80 6.23
CA VAL A 38 2.58 -3.76 5.96
C VAL A 38 3.06 -5.19 6.18
N PHE A 39 4.29 -5.52 5.79
CA PHE A 39 4.92 -6.82 6.03
C PHE A 39 5.01 -7.13 7.53
N ARG A 40 5.36 -6.14 8.36
CA ARG A 40 5.38 -6.29 9.83
C ARG A 40 4.01 -6.57 10.45
N ARG A 41 2.91 -6.24 9.77
CA ARG A 41 1.55 -6.61 10.21
C ARG A 41 1.22 -8.05 9.84
N SER A 42 1.62 -8.48 8.65
CA SER A 42 1.50 -9.85 8.17
C SER A 42 2.25 -10.01 6.85
N GLU A 43 2.97 -11.11 6.66
CA GLU A 43 3.60 -11.46 5.38
C GLU A 43 2.58 -11.50 4.23
N TYR A 44 1.37 -11.97 4.50
CA TYR A 44 0.26 -11.98 3.52
C TYR A 44 -0.10 -10.56 3.06
N LEU A 45 -0.16 -9.62 4.00
CA LEU A 45 -0.44 -8.22 3.70
C LEU A 45 0.74 -7.56 2.96
N GLY A 46 1.99 -7.93 3.32
CA GLY A 46 3.19 -7.44 2.64
C GLY A 46 3.17 -7.79 1.14
N GLY A 47 2.86 -9.06 0.81
CA GLY A 47 2.73 -9.47 -0.60
C GLY A 47 1.67 -8.68 -1.37
N MET A 48 0.55 -8.34 -0.72
CA MET A 48 -0.49 -7.49 -1.32
C MET A 48 -0.01 -6.04 -1.49
N ALA A 49 0.73 -5.50 -0.54
CA ALA A 49 1.27 -4.15 -0.62
C ALA A 49 2.20 -4.00 -1.83
N ILE A 50 3.10 -4.96 -2.03
CA ILE A 50 3.99 -5.01 -3.20
C ILE A 50 3.18 -5.04 -4.50
N ALA A 51 2.13 -5.86 -4.58
CA ALA A 51 1.29 -5.94 -5.79
C ALA A 51 0.60 -4.59 -6.09
N ILE A 52 0.08 -3.89 -5.08
CA ILE A 52 -0.52 -2.57 -5.24
C ILE A 52 0.52 -1.54 -5.69
N LEU A 53 1.73 -1.56 -5.09
CA LEU A 53 2.82 -0.66 -5.46
C LEU A 53 3.25 -0.86 -6.92
N ALA A 54 3.38 -2.11 -7.37
CA ALA A 54 3.69 -2.43 -8.77
C ALA A 54 2.61 -1.94 -9.75
N LEU A 55 1.32 -2.05 -9.38
CA LEU A 55 0.22 -1.52 -10.19
C LEU A 55 0.26 0.02 -10.28
N ILE A 56 0.63 0.70 -9.20
CA ILE A 56 0.78 2.16 -9.18
C ILE A 56 1.95 2.61 -10.07
N GLU A 57 3.04 1.86 -10.08
CA GLU A 57 4.20 2.11 -10.94
C GLU A 57 3.86 1.91 -12.42
N GLN A 58 3.09 0.89 -12.78
CA GLN A 58 2.63 0.67 -14.16
C GLN A 58 1.68 1.76 -14.69
N GLN A 59 1.03 2.51 -13.80
CA GLN A 59 0.11 3.60 -14.15
C GLN A 59 0.80 4.98 -14.21
N ALA A 60 2.09 5.07 -13.90
CA ALA A 60 2.88 6.30 -13.91
C ALA A 60 3.60 6.48 -15.26
#